data_AF-A0A8H9C6G6-F1
#
_entry.id   AF-A0A8H9C6G6-F1
#
_cell.length_a   1.000
_cell.length_b   1.000
_cell.length_c   1.000
_cell.angle_alpha   90.00
_cell.angle_beta   90.00
_cell.angle_gamma   90.00
#
_symmetry.space_group_name_H-M   'P 1'
#
loop_
_entity.id
_entity.type
_entity.pdbx_description
1 polymer ?
#
loop_
_entity_poly.entity_id
_entity_poly.type
_entity_poly.pdbx_seq_one_letter_code
_entity_poly.pdbx_strand_id
1 'polypeptide(L)'
;MVRAVFATVTKRAGFDPVANPLWARNWGSWGQKADKPSLGDILVFERAGGGGHNGLYVGEDATAYHVLGGNQSDQVSITRILKSRCLAVRRCPWKLAQPANVCPVRLAAGGALSTNEA
;
A
#
# COMPACT_ATOMS: atom_id res chain seq x y z
N MET A 1 -8.13 16.73 -2.28
CA MET A 1 -6.78 17.22 -2.72
C MET A 1 -5.67 16.19 -2.39
N VAL A 2 -5.92 14.87 -2.47
CA VAL A 2 -4.96 13.87 -1.92
C VAL A 2 -4.64 12.69 -2.85
N ARG A 3 -4.92 12.81 -4.16
CA ARG A 3 -4.70 11.73 -5.15
C ARG A 3 -3.23 11.42 -5.49
N ALA A 4 -2.25 12.15 -4.92
CA ALA A 4 -0.84 12.10 -5.32
C ALA A 4 0.15 11.71 -4.20
N VAL A 5 -0.31 11.29 -3.03
CA VAL A 5 0.56 11.08 -1.84
C VAL A 5 1.74 10.16 -2.16
N PHE A 6 1.50 9.02 -2.81
CA PHE A 6 2.55 8.07 -3.15
C PHE A 6 3.56 8.63 -4.16
N ALA A 7 3.08 9.39 -5.15
CA ALA A 7 3.95 10.02 -6.15
C ALA A 7 4.91 11.00 -5.47
N THR A 8 4.37 11.83 -4.57
CA THR A 8 5.14 12.82 -3.81
C THR A 8 6.12 12.16 -2.84
N VAL A 9 5.69 11.16 -2.07
CA VAL A 9 6.56 10.45 -1.11
C VAL A 9 7.71 9.74 -1.83
N THR A 10 7.43 9.05 -2.92
CA THR A 10 8.44 8.33 -3.71
C THR A 10 9.50 9.29 -4.27
N LYS A 11 9.04 10.40 -4.86
CA LYS A 11 9.94 11.42 -5.40
C LYS A 11 10.79 12.09 -4.31
N ARG A 12 10.20 12.40 -3.16
CA ARG A 12 10.91 12.97 -1.99
C ARG A 12 11.92 11.99 -1.38
N ALA A 13 11.65 10.69 -1.46
CA ALA A 13 12.58 9.64 -1.04
C ALA A 13 13.71 9.38 -2.07
N GLY A 14 13.78 10.14 -3.17
CA GLY A 14 14.83 10.01 -4.18
C GLY A 14 14.65 8.81 -5.12
N PHE A 15 13.40 8.37 -5.31
CA PHE A 15 13.01 7.33 -6.27
C PHE A 15 12.09 7.90 -7.34
N ASP A 16 12.09 7.27 -8.51
CA ASP A 16 11.17 7.64 -9.57
C ASP A 16 9.78 7.03 -9.30
N PRO A 17 8.70 7.82 -9.42
CA PRO A 17 7.35 7.31 -9.37
C PRO A 17 7.03 6.55 -10.66
N VAL A 18 5.98 5.73 -10.62
CA VAL A 18 5.47 5.05 -11.81
C VAL A 18 4.90 6.04 -12.84
N ALA A 19 4.85 5.62 -14.10
CA ALA A 19 4.12 6.35 -15.13
C ALA A 19 2.63 6.48 -14.75
N ASN A 20 2.04 7.67 -14.98
CA ASN A 20 0.68 8.02 -14.58
C ASN A 20 0.38 7.68 -13.09
N PRO A 21 1.10 8.30 -12.14
CA PRO A 21 1.12 7.86 -10.74
C PRO A 21 -0.16 8.17 -9.95
N LEU A 22 -1.12 8.87 -10.56
CA LEU A 22 -2.45 9.09 -10.00
C LEU A 22 -3.36 7.86 -10.17
N TRP A 23 -2.96 6.88 -10.99
CA TRP A 23 -3.67 5.63 -11.14
C TRP A 23 -3.09 4.56 -10.21
N ALA A 24 -3.85 4.19 -9.17
CA ALA A 24 -3.38 3.29 -8.13
C ALA A 24 -2.83 1.95 -8.66
N ARG A 25 -3.45 1.39 -9.72
CA ARG A 25 -3.02 0.12 -10.30
C ARG A 25 -1.63 0.19 -10.94
N ASN A 26 -1.20 1.36 -11.42
CA ASN A 26 0.13 1.52 -12.02
C ASN A 26 1.26 1.34 -11.01
N TRP A 27 0.99 1.57 -9.72
CA TRP A 27 1.94 1.27 -8.65
C TRP A 27 2.29 -0.21 -8.57
N GLY A 28 1.48 -1.06 -9.22
CA GLY A 28 1.76 -2.48 -9.40
C GLY A 28 2.96 -2.76 -10.29
N SER A 29 3.67 -1.78 -10.86
CA SER A 29 4.95 -1.97 -11.55
C SER A 29 6.14 -1.30 -10.84
N TRP A 30 5.90 -0.66 -9.70
CA TRP A 30 6.93 0.07 -8.97
C TRP A 30 7.89 -0.86 -8.22
N GLY A 31 9.16 -0.48 -8.13
CA GLY A 31 10.14 -1.15 -7.27
C GLY A 31 10.32 -2.65 -7.58
N GLN A 32 10.53 -3.45 -6.53
CA GLN A 32 10.73 -4.90 -6.64
C GLN A 32 9.47 -5.67 -6.25
N LYS A 33 9.16 -6.76 -6.96
CA LYS A 33 8.08 -7.68 -6.55
C LYS A 33 8.46 -8.34 -5.23
N ALA A 34 7.53 -8.41 -4.29
CA ALA A 34 7.68 -9.18 -3.07
C ALA A 34 6.58 -10.25 -2.97
N ASP A 35 6.94 -11.46 -2.53
CA ASP A 35 5.97 -12.55 -2.35
C ASP A 35 5.19 -12.41 -1.04
N LYS A 36 5.81 -11.81 -0.03
CA LYS A 36 5.21 -11.56 1.29
C LYS A 36 5.29 -10.06 1.61
N PRO A 37 4.15 -9.40 1.91
CA PRO A 37 4.13 -8.04 2.39
C PRO A 37 4.98 -7.84 3.64
N SER A 38 5.61 -6.69 3.74
CA SER A 38 6.39 -6.27 4.89
C SER A 38 6.24 -4.77 5.12
N LEU A 39 6.64 -4.31 6.30
CA LEU A 39 6.53 -2.91 6.69
C LEU A 39 7.04 -1.96 5.60
N GLY A 40 6.17 -1.06 5.14
CA GLY A 40 6.48 -0.05 4.13
C GLY A 40 6.37 -0.52 2.67
N ASP A 41 6.02 -1.78 2.40
CA ASP A 41 5.70 -2.23 1.05
C ASP A 41 4.45 -1.50 0.52
N ILE A 42 4.48 -1.11 -0.75
CA ILE A 42 3.30 -0.59 -1.44
C ILE A 42 2.41 -1.78 -1.80
N LEU A 43 1.17 -1.73 -1.32
CA LEU A 43 0.13 -2.67 -1.68
C LEU A 43 -0.81 -2.03 -2.68
N VAL A 44 -1.16 -2.79 -3.71
CA VAL A 44 -2.12 -2.40 -4.73
C VAL A 44 -3.34 -3.29 -4.61
N PHE A 45 -4.51 -2.69 -4.62
CA PHE A 45 -5.78 -3.36 -4.41
C PHE A 45 -6.75 -3.08 -5.55
N GLU A 46 -7.63 -4.05 -5.81
CA GLU A 46 -8.85 -3.81 -6.55
C GLU A 46 -9.99 -3.34 -5.64
N ARG A 47 -10.94 -2.62 -6.24
CA ARG A 47 -12.17 -2.16 -5.60
C ARG A 47 -13.35 -2.78 -6.31
N ALA A 48 -14.40 -3.10 -5.54
CA ALA A 48 -15.68 -3.50 -6.10
C ALA A 48 -16.23 -2.33 -6.95
N GLY A 49 -16.68 -2.62 -8.17
CA GLY A 49 -17.16 -1.59 -9.11
C GLY A 49 -16.08 -0.94 -9.99
N GLY A 50 -14.82 -1.40 -9.93
CA GLY A 50 -13.75 -0.94 -10.80
C GLY A 50 -12.78 0.05 -10.16
N GLY A 51 -11.70 0.39 -10.88
CA GLY A 51 -10.60 1.22 -10.35
C GLY A 51 -9.66 0.46 -9.40
N GLY A 52 -8.80 1.17 -8.69
CA GLY A 52 -7.86 0.56 -7.76
C GLY A 52 -7.61 1.44 -6.54
N HIS A 53 -7.00 0.85 -5.53
CA HIS A 53 -6.49 1.55 -4.36
C HIS A 53 -5.03 1.18 -4.14
N ASN A 54 -4.26 2.06 -3.53
CA ASN A 54 -2.92 1.74 -3.08
C ASN A 54 -2.63 2.35 -1.71
N GLY A 55 -1.74 1.70 -0.98
CA GLY A 55 -1.42 2.06 0.39
C GLY A 55 -0.11 1.43 0.86
N LEU A 56 0.40 1.88 2.00
CA LEU A 56 1.57 1.24 2.62
C LEU A 56 1.11 0.15 3.58
N TYR A 57 1.73 -1.03 3.50
CA TYR A 57 1.59 -2.06 4.53
C TYR A 57 2.14 -1.54 5.86
N VAL A 58 1.31 -1.60 6.90
CA VAL A 58 1.74 -1.34 8.29
C VAL A 58 1.55 -2.56 9.20
N GLY A 59 0.83 -3.58 8.73
CA GLY A 59 0.67 -4.86 9.40
C GLY A 59 -0.45 -5.68 8.78
N GLU A 60 -0.77 -6.80 9.41
CA GLU A 60 -1.82 -7.70 8.94
C GLU A 60 -2.37 -8.55 10.09
N ASP A 61 -3.61 -8.98 9.94
CA ASP A 61 -4.21 -10.04 10.75
C ASP A 61 -4.40 -11.31 9.90
N ALA A 62 -5.26 -12.24 10.34
CA ALA A 62 -5.53 -13.46 9.60
C ALA A 62 -6.19 -13.19 8.22
N THR A 63 -7.10 -12.22 8.14
CA THR A 63 -7.99 -12.01 6.98
C THR A 63 -7.70 -10.74 6.19
N ALA A 64 -7.03 -9.76 6.79
CA ALA A 64 -6.83 -8.44 6.20
C ALA A 64 -5.39 -7.91 6.36
N TYR A 65 -5.00 -7.04 5.42
CA TYR A 65 -3.88 -6.13 5.58
C TYR A 65 -4.35 -4.85 6.27
N HIS A 66 -3.53 -4.32 7.16
CA HIS A 66 -3.67 -2.99 7.72
C HIS A 66 -2.84 -2.03 6.85
N VAL A 67 -3.52 -1.07 6.26
CA VAL A 67 -3.00 -0.28 5.15
C VAL A 67 -3.10 1.20 5.50
N LEU A 68 -1.95 1.88 5.55
CA LEU A 68 -1.90 3.33 5.66
C LEU A 68 -2.20 3.94 4.29
N GLY A 69 -3.37 4.55 4.15
CA GLY A 69 -3.81 5.25 2.94
C GLY A 69 -3.69 6.77 3.09
N GLY A 70 -3.41 7.45 1.98
CA GLY A 70 -3.31 8.91 1.95
C GLY A 70 -4.65 9.63 1.80
N ASN A 71 -5.63 9.00 1.14
CA ASN A 71 -6.96 9.54 0.87
C ASN A 71 -8.01 8.45 1.15
N GLN A 72 -8.11 8.01 2.39
CA GLN A 72 -9.17 7.09 2.82
C GLN A 72 -10.16 7.92 3.62
N SER A 73 -11.36 8.15 3.10
CA SER A 73 -12.37 9.05 3.65
C SER A 73 -11.86 10.50 3.78
N ASP A 74 -11.16 10.99 2.75
CA ASP A 74 -10.50 12.32 2.74
C ASP A 74 -9.49 12.56 3.87
N GLN A 75 -8.97 11.49 4.48
CA GLN A 75 -7.96 11.55 5.54
C GLN A 75 -6.80 10.57 5.30
N VAL A 76 -5.71 10.81 6.05
CA VAL A 76 -4.63 9.83 6.23
C VAL A 76 -5.05 8.91 7.36
N SER A 77 -5.28 7.63 7.06
CA SER A 77 -5.74 6.67 8.07
C SER A 77 -5.25 5.26 7.78
N ILE A 78 -5.31 4.40 8.81
CA ILE A 78 -5.04 2.97 8.69
C ILE A 78 -6.37 2.27 8.55
N THR A 79 -6.51 1.50 7.47
CA THR A 79 -7.72 0.75 7.17
C THR A 79 -7.42 -0.72 6.95
N ARG A 80 -8.34 -1.59 7.37
CA ARG A 80 -8.28 -3.03 7.11
C ARG A 80 -8.85 -3.35 5.74
N ILE A 81 -8.05 -3.95 4.87
CA ILE A 81 -8.44 -4.37 3.52
C ILE A 81 -8.22 -5.88 3.38
N LEU A 82 -9.24 -6.59 2.89
CA LEU A 82 -9.17 -8.04 2.69
C LEU A 82 -7.96 -8.45 1.84
N LYS A 83 -7.27 -9.51 2.27
CA LYS A 83 -6.10 -10.03 1.53
C LYS A 83 -6.43 -10.45 0.11
N SER A 84 -7.64 -10.96 -0.11
CA SER A 84 -8.14 -11.38 -1.43
C SER A 84 -8.23 -10.24 -2.45
N ARG A 85 -8.28 -8.99 -2.00
CA ARG A 85 -8.34 -7.81 -2.89
C ARG A 85 -6.95 -7.32 -3.30
N CYS A 86 -5.87 -7.89 -2.78
CA CYS A 86 -4.52 -7.44 -3.06
C CYS A 86 -4.04 -8.00 -4.40
N LEU A 87 -3.73 -7.10 -5.33
CA LEU A 87 -3.26 -7.41 -6.69
C LEU A 87 -1.74 -7.47 -6.78
N ALA A 88 -1.04 -6.62 -6.03
CA ALA A 88 0.43 -6.55 -6.06
C ALA A 88 1.01 -6.04 -4.75
N VAL A 89 2.21 -6.56 -4.45
CA VAL A 89 3.04 -6.17 -3.31
C VAL A 89 4.37 -5.70 -3.88
N ARG A 90 4.72 -4.44 -3.60
CA ARG A 90 5.87 -3.77 -4.20
C ARG A 90 6.79 -3.19 -3.15
N ARG A 91 8.00 -3.72 -3.10
CA ARG A 91 9.03 -3.32 -2.17
C ARG A 91 9.86 -2.18 -2.73
N CYS A 92 10.23 -1.27 -1.83
CA CYS A 92 11.21 -0.23 -2.13
C CYS A 92 12.49 -0.86 -2.72
N PRO A 93 12.99 -0.38 -3.87
CA PRO A 93 14.24 -0.83 -4.45
C PRO A 93 15.41 -0.19 -3.68
N TRP A 94 15.65 -0.66 -2.45
CA TRP A 94 16.69 -0.13 -1.55
C TRP A 94 18.05 -0.05 -2.27
N LYS A 95 18.68 1.13 -2.24
CA LYS A 95 19.94 1.39 -2.96
C LYS A 95 21.18 0.81 -2.27
N LEU A 96 21.14 0.64 -0.95
CA LEU A 96 22.26 0.16 -0.14
C LEU A 96 21.93 -1.20 0.50
N ALA A 97 20.97 -1.22 1.42
CA ALA A 97 20.52 -2.43 2.10
C ALA A 97 19.06 -2.27 2.53
N GLN A 98 18.32 -3.38 2.56
CA GLN A 98 16.99 -3.42 3.14
C GLN A 98 17.10 -3.35 4.67
N PRO A 99 16.37 -2.43 5.35
CA PRO A 99 16.32 -2.39 6.81
C PRO A 99 15.77 -3.69 7.41
N ALA A 100 16.30 -4.10 8.57
CA ALA A 100 15.92 -5.36 9.22
C ALA A 100 14.44 -5.41 9.67
N ASN A 101 13.84 -4.25 9.92
CA ASN A 101 12.42 -4.12 10.29
C ASN A 101 11.46 -4.16 9.09
N VAL A 102 11.97 -4.32 7.85
CA VAL A 102 11.13 -4.65 6.69
C VAL A 102 10.80 -6.13 6.76
N CYS A 103 9.85 -6.45 7.63
CA CYS A 103 9.31 -7.78 7.86
C CYS A 103 7.78 -7.74 7.99
N PRO A 104 7.09 -8.89 7.89
CA PRO A 104 5.66 -8.98 8.17
C PRO A 104 5.36 -8.62 9.64
N VAL A 105 4.34 -7.79 9.85
CA VAL A 105 3.91 -7.35 11.19
C VAL A 105 2.52 -7.93 11.47
N ARG A 106 2.42 -8.82 12.45
CA ARG A 106 1.14 -9.40 12.89
C ARG A 106 0.47 -8.50 13.92
N LEU A 107 -0.78 -8.13 13.64
CA LEU A 107 -1.62 -7.29 14.50
C LEU A 107 -2.85 -8.09 14.95
N ALA A 108 -3.42 -7.72 16.10
CA ALA A 108 -4.72 -8.24 16.52
C ALA A 108 -5.82 -7.75 15.56
N ALA A 109 -6.84 -8.57 15.34
CA ALA A 109 -8.00 -8.20 14.52
C ALA A 109 -8.90 -7.19 15.28
N GLY A 110 -8.50 -5.92 15.33
CA GLY A 110 -9.27 -4.81 15.91
C GLY A 110 -9.72 -3.82 14.84
N GLY A 111 -10.88 -3.16 15.06
CA GLY A 111 -11.40 -2.13 14.15
C GLY A 111 -12.23 -2.66 12.97
N ALA A 112 -12.94 -1.74 12.30
CA ALA A 112 -13.83 -2.07 11.18
C ALA A 112 -13.07 -2.55 9.94
N LEU A 113 -13.62 -3.55 9.26
CA LEU A 113 -13.15 -3.99 7.95
C LEU A 113 -13.70 -3.06 6.88
N SER A 114 -12.85 -2.55 5.97
CA SER A 114 -13.32 -1.64 4.94
C SER A 114 -13.99 -2.36 3.77
N THR A 115 -15.11 -1.77 3.37
CA THR A 115 -15.86 -2.12 2.16
C THR A 115 -15.56 -1.15 1.01
N ASN A 116 -14.94 0.02 1.30
CA ASN A 116 -14.63 1.08 0.34
C ASN A 116 -13.55 2.06 0.89
N GLU A 117 -12.46 2.31 0.17
CA GLU A 117 -11.29 3.11 0.64
C GLU A 117 -11.14 4.49 -0.05
N ALA A 118 -12.23 5.23 -0.24
CA ALA A 118 -12.20 6.56 -0.90
C ALA A 118 -12.29 7.63 0.18
#